data_AF-A0A2R6RPI6-F1
#
_entry.id   AF-A0A2R6RPI6-F1
#
_cell.length_a   1.000
_cell.length_b   1.000
_cell.length_c   1.000
_cell.angle_alpha   90.00
_cell.angle_beta   90.00
_cell.angle_gamma   90.00
#
_symmetry.space_group_name_H-M   'P 1'
#
loop_
_entity.id
_entity.type
_entity.pdbx_description
1 polymer ?
#
loop_
_entity_poly.entity_id
_entity_poly.type
_entity_poly.pdbx_seq_one_letter_code
_entity_poly.pdbx_strand_id
1 'polypeptide(L)'
;MADAEVAKRLISDIGKQLAAHKSCPNKDLLVKLLRQATSAFPELDQSASLKPAIKPLSDSLIKHNLLQHKDKDVRLLVAICFCEVIRVLAPNPDFSTSVFKDIFKLFLGLFAELADTKSAYFSRRLKVLEIVAKLKFCVLMFDTGCEDLVLKMFETFFTVVREHHPQSLFSSMSSIIALILKEGNVSHSHIHVILQSLLKEGKGASPAASRLAVSVIQNCAEELETYVCEFLNSCIVNRDAVGSDLKEFYHEILFEVFQCAPQMLLVVIPTLSQELLADQVDVRIKAVKFIGRLLSLPGHHVAQEYRHLFIEFTKRFSDKSAEVRLGAISCAKAFYMTNPSGTESLEVLSALEGRLLDFDDRVRTQAVFVACDLARANLKSVPRELISRATERLRDKKVSVRKKALQKLLEVYWDYCTKCAGGIITPSDHFEQILCRILMLFHDKDCKAFRPQNMELLLAEEMFPASLSVEEKTRHWVLLFSTF
;
A
#
# COMPACT_ATOMS: atom_id res chain seq x y z
N MET A 1 23.88 9.75 44.22
CA MET A 1 25.28 9.35 44.47
C MET A 1 25.39 8.15 45.41
N ALA A 2 24.66 8.11 46.54
CA ALA A 2 24.70 6.95 47.44
C ALA A 2 24.20 5.65 46.76
N ASP A 3 23.08 5.72 46.01
CA ASP A 3 22.47 4.55 45.38
C ASP A 3 23.32 3.96 44.24
N ALA A 4 23.99 4.81 43.45
CA ALA A 4 24.89 4.38 42.37
C ALA A 4 26.13 3.62 42.90
N GLU A 5 26.70 4.05 44.03
CA GLU A 5 27.84 3.36 44.64
C GLU A 5 27.42 2.03 45.26
N VAL A 6 26.21 1.95 45.84
CA VAL A 6 25.62 0.69 46.31
C VAL A 6 25.38 -0.27 45.14
N ALA A 7 24.79 0.22 44.04
CA ALA A 7 24.55 -0.56 42.83
C ALA A 7 25.85 -1.10 42.22
N LYS A 8 26.89 -0.26 42.14
CA LYS A 8 28.22 -0.64 41.65
C LYS A 8 28.84 -1.77 42.47
N ARG A 9 28.77 -1.69 43.82
CA ARG A 9 29.28 -2.75 44.71
C ARG A 9 28.50 -4.04 44.52
N LEU A 10 27.18 -3.95 44.49
CA LEU A 10 26.30 -5.10 44.28
C LEU A 10 26.63 -5.85 42.98
N ILE A 11 26.80 -5.13 41.87
CA ILE A 11 27.16 -5.74 40.57
C ILE A 11 28.54 -6.41 40.63
N SER A 12 29.52 -5.77 41.26
CA SER A 12 30.87 -6.34 41.45
C SER A 12 30.83 -7.62 42.29
N ASP A 13 30.06 -7.64 43.37
CA ASP A 13 29.93 -8.79 44.26
C ASP A 13 29.22 -9.96 43.58
N ILE A 14 28.14 -9.70 42.83
CA ILE A 14 27.45 -10.72 42.02
C ILE A 14 28.41 -11.32 40.99
N GLY A 15 29.19 -10.48 40.30
CA GLY A 15 30.18 -10.94 39.33
C GLY A 15 31.25 -11.86 39.95
N LYS A 16 31.77 -11.49 41.13
CA LYS A 16 32.73 -12.32 41.87
C LYS A 16 32.12 -13.65 42.36
N GLN A 17 30.88 -13.62 42.84
CA GLN A 17 30.17 -14.84 43.27
C GLN A 17 30.01 -15.81 42.10
N LEU A 18 29.57 -15.33 40.93
CA LEU A 18 29.44 -16.16 39.73
C LEU A 18 30.80 -16.67 39.21
N ALA A 19 31.85 -15.85 39.31
CA ALA A 19 33.21 -16.22 38.89
C ALA A 19 33.80 -17.36 39.73
N ALA A 20 33.47 -17.41 41.02
CA ALA A 20 33.95 -18.42 41.97
C ALA A 20 33.45 -19.84 41.66
N HIS A 21 32.34 -19.98 40.95
CA HIS A 21 31.83 -21.29 40.54
C HIS A 21 32.65 -21.90 39.39
N LYS A 22 33.01 -23.19 39.54
CA LYS A 22 33.71 -23.97 38.51
C LYS A 22 32.80 -24.42 37.37
N SER A 23 31.54 -24.75 37.68
CA SER A 23 30.49 -25.13 36.73
C SER A 23 29.31 -24.15 36.81
N CYS A 24 28.43 -24.20 35.81
CA CYS A 24 27.23 -23.37 35.76
C CYS A 24 26.38 -23.56 37.04
N PRO A 25 26.07 -22.49 37.80
CA PRO A 25 25.26 -22.59 39.01
C PRO A 25 23.83 -23.09 38.74
N ASN A 26 23.13 -23.50 39.79
CA ASN A 26 21.73 -23.94 39.65
C ASN A 26 20.81 -22.78 39.21
N LYS A 27 19.65 -23.13 38.64
CA LYS A 27 18.69 -22.16 38.09
C LYS A 27 18.25 -21.11 39.11
N ASP A 28 17.88 -21.54 40.32
CA ASP A 28 17.30 -20.63 41.31
C ASP A 28 18.31 -19.58 41.79
N LEU A 29 19.57 -19.97 41.97
CA LEU A 29 20.65 -19.03 42.29
C LEU A 29 20.91 -18.07 41.14
N LEU A 30 20.98 -18.57 39.89
CA LEU A 30 21.14 -17.72 38.70
C LEU A 30 20.03 -16.68 38.60
N VAL A 31 18.77 -17.10 38.72
CA VAL A 31 17.62 -16.19 38.64
C VAL A 31 17.68 -15.14 39.76
N LYS A 32 18.01 -15.55 40.99
CA LYS A 32 18.15 -14.61 42.12
C LYS A 32 19.22 -13.56 41.85
N LEU A 33 20.43 -13.99 41.49
CA LEU A 33 21.58 -13.11 41.25
C LEU A 33 21.35 -12.19 40.05
N LEU A 34 20.84 -12.73 38.95
CA LEU A 34 20.55 -11.94 37.76
C LEU A 34 19.43 -10.92 38.01
N ARG A 35 18.38 -11.27 38.77
CA ARG A 35 17.34 -10.29 39.15
C ARG A 35 17.92 -9.13 39.95
N GLN A 36 18.80 -9.41 40.92
CA GLN A 36 19.50 -8.39 41.69
C GLN A 36 20.37 -7.49 40.80
N ALA A 37 21.10 -8.08 39.85
CA ALA A 37 21.88 -7.31 38.88
C ALA A 37 20.98 -6.42 38.01
N THR A 38 19.89 -6.96 37.46
CA THR A 38 18.94 -6.20 36.62
C THR A 38 18.23 -5.06 37.35
N SER A 39 18.05 -5.17 38.68
CA SER A 39 17.50 -4.06 39.48
C SER A 39 18.53 -2.99 39.83
N ALA A 40 19.82 -3.35 39.84
CA ALA A 40 20.91 -2.42 40.19
C ALA A 40 21.41 -1.60 38.98
N PHE A 41 21.41 -2.20 37.79
CA PHE A 41 21.92 -1.56 36.58
C PHE A 41 21.28 -0.20 36.22
N PRO A 42 19.96 0.01 36.37
CA PRO A 42 19.33 1.30 36.06
C PRO A 42 19.88 2.48 36.87
N GLU A 43 20.43 2.24 38.06
CA GLU A 43 21.03 3.26 38.94
C GLU A 43 22.44 3.70 38.49
N LEU A 44 23.00 3.04 37.47
CA LEU A 44 24.31 3.35 36.92
C LEU A 44 24.20 4.20 35.66
N ASP A 45 24.84 5.38 35.69
CA ASP A 45 25.06 6.20 34.52
C ASP A 45 26.18 5.65 33.63
N GLN A 46 26.20 6.11 32.37
CA GLN A 46 27.24 5.75 31.42
C GLN A 46 28.61 6.23 31.91
N SER A 47 29.54 5.29 32.14
CA SER A 47 30.90 5.62 32.60
C SER A 47 31.88 4.45 32.37
N ALA A 48 32.96 4.73 31.65
CA ALA A 48 34.05 3.78 31.44
C ALA A 48 34.73 3.35 32.77
N SER A 49 34.66 4.18 33.82
CA SER A 49 35.22 3.88 35.14
C SER A 49 34.52 2.71 35.86
N LEU A 50 33.33 2.33 35.42
CA LEU A 50 32.55 1.21 35.97
C LEU A 50 32.99 -0.14 35.40
N LYS A 51 33.84 -0.15 34.35
CA LYS A 51 34.35 -1.36 33.70
C LYS A 51 34.94 -2.39 34.67
N PRO A 52 35.80 -2.04 35.65
CA PRO A 52 36.35 -3.02 36.59
C PRO A 52 35.30 -3.68 37.49
N ALA A 53 34.20 -2.98 37.79
CA ALA A 53 33.10 -3.52 38.60
C ALA A 53 32.17 -4.42 37.79
N ILE A 54 31.97 -4.12 36.50
CA ILE A 54 31.04 -4.83 35.62
C ILE A 54 31.70 -6.05 34.96
N LYS A 55 32.99 -5.97 34.63
CA LYS A 55 33.73 -7.03 33.91
C LYS A 55 33.64 -8.42 34.55
N PRO A 56 33.75 -8.60 35.89
CA PRO A 56 33.58 -9.91 36.51
C PRO A 56 32.22 -10.54 36.24
N LEU A 57 31.16 -9.73 36.17
CA LEU A 57 29.83 -10.20 35.82
C LEU A 57 29.78 -10.64 34.36
N SER A 58 30.16 -9.77 33.41
CA SER A 58 30.11 -10.10 31.98
C SER A 58 30.94 -11.34 31.63
N ASP A 59 32.16 -11.44 32.17
CA ASP A 59 33.05 -12.58 31.94
C ASP A 59 32.45 -13.87 32.50
N SER A 60 31.77 -13.81 33.65
CA SER A 60 31.08 -14.97 34.23
C SER A 60 29.86 -15.41 33.41
N LEU A 61 29.08 -14.47 32.86
CA LEU A 61 27.93 -14.79 31.99
C LEU A 61 28.40 -15.52 30.72
N ILE A 62 29.54 -15.11 30.16
CA ILE A 62 30.17 -15.73 28.99
C ILE A 62 30.75 -17.10 29.35
N LYS A 63 31.56 -17.18 30.42
CA LYS A 63 32.21 -18.43 30.90
C LYS A 63 31.21 -19.57 31.12
N HIS A 64 30.05 -19.27 31.69
CA HIS A 64 29.00 -20.26 31.97
C HIS A 64 28.03 -20.51 30.80
N ASN A 65 28.32 -19.96 29.62
CA ASN A 65 27.50 -20.07 28.40
C ASN A 65 26.02 -19.67 28.62
N LEU A 66 25.78 -18.62 29.42
CA LEU A 66 24.42 -18.24 29.81
C LEU A 66 23.65 -17.55 28.67
N LEU A 67 24.37 -17.02 27.66
CA LEU A 67 23.78 -16.49 26.42
C LEU A 67 22.92 -17.53 25.69
N GLN A 68 23.28 -18.81 25.80
CA GLN A 68 22.59 -19.93 25.13
C GLN A 68 21.84 -20.83 26.12
N HIS A 69 21.54 -20.33 27.32
CA HIS A 69 20.90 -21.12 28.37
C HIS A 69 19.52 -21.64 27.94
N LYS A 70 19.12 -22.85 28.39
CA LYS A 70 17.85 -23.49 27.96
C LYS A 70 16.60 -22.80 28.52
N ASP A 71 16.70 -22.28 29.74
CA ASP A 71 15.59 -21.62 30.44
C ASP A 71 15.31 -20.20 29.92
N LYS A 72 14.03 -19.89 29.67
CA LYS A 72 13.59 -18.60 29.11
C LYS A 72 13.77 -17.42 30.06
N ASP A 73 13.53 -17.59 31.37
CA ASP A 73 13.67 -16.49 32.35
C ASP A 73 15.14 -16.14 32.51
N VAL A 74 16.01 -17.16 32.60
CA VAL A 74 17.47 -16.95 32.64
C VAL A 74 17.94 -16.21 31.39
N ARG A 75 17.56 -16.65 30.17
CA ARG A 75 17.94 -15.96 28.93
C ARG A 75 17.50 -14.49 28.89
N LEU A 76 16.27 -14.21 29.33
CA LEU A 76 15.76 -12.85 29.38
C LEU A 76 16.56 -11.97 30.35
N LEU A 77 16.83 -12.47 31.56
CA LEU A 77 17.62 -11.72 32.54
C LEU A 77 19.05 -11.49 32.07
N VAL A 78 19.68 -12.51 31.45
CA VAL A 78 21.01 -12.38 30.83
C VAL A 78 21.00 -11.31 29.73
N ALA A 79 19.97 -11.27 28.89
CA ALA A 79 19.85 -10.26 27.85
C ALA A 79 19.71 -8.85 28.43
N ILE A 80 18.89 -8.67 29.48
CA ILE A 80 18.77 -7.38 30.19
C ILE A 80 20.13 -6.98 30.75
N CYS A 81 20.85 -7.89 31.41
CA CYS A 81 22.20 -7.62 31.91
C CYS A 81 23.13 -7.15 30.78
N PHE A 82 23.23 -7.88 29.66
CA PHE A 82 24.10 -7.45 28.55
C PHE A 82 23.66 -6.12 27.94
N CYS A 83 22.35 -5.89 27.78
CA CYS A 83 21.80 -4.64 27.29
C CYS A 83 22.23 -3.45 28.17
N GLU A 84 22.16 -3.62 29.50
CA GLU A 84 22.60 -2.61 30.46
C GLU A 84 24.12 -2.48 30.52
N VAL A 85 24.89 -3.56 30.40
CA VAL A 85 26.35 -3.51 30.32
C VAL A 85 26.79 -2.69 29.11
N ILE A 86 26.16 -2.92 27.94
CA ILE A 86 26.41 -2.14 26.73
C ILE A 86 26.03 -0.68 26.96
N ARG A 87 24.88 -0.39 27.58
CA ARG A 87 24.46 0.98 27.90
C ARG A 87 25.48 1.72 28.77
N VAL A 88 25.94 1.08 29.85
CA VAL A 88 26.80 1.70 30.86
C VAL A 88 28.23 1.86 30.33
N LEU A 89 28.72 0.91 29.53
CA LEU A 89 30.08 0.93 28.99
C LEU A 89 30.17 1.52 27.58
N ALA A 90 29.07 2.04 27.01
CA ALA A 90 29.10 2.75 25.74
C ALA A 90 30.15 3.89 25.77
N PRO A 91 30.85 4.18 24.66
CA PRO A 91 30.64 3.63 23.31
C PRO A 91 31.29 2.25 23.06
N ASN A 92 32.26 1.82 23.87
CA ASN A 92 32.99 0.58 23.65
C ASN A 92 32.99 -0.32 24.90
N PRO A 93 32.16 -1.37 24.95
CA PRO A 93 32.13 -2.32 26.06
C PRO A 93 33.29 -3.34 26.04
N ASP A 94 34.16 -3.31 25.03
CA ASP A 94 35.34 -4.19 24.88
C ASP A 94 35.01 -5.69 24.82
N PHE A 95 33.92 -6.05 24.15
CA PHE A 95 33.62 -7.45 23.83
C PHE A 95 34.27 -7.88 22.51
N SER A 96 34.67 -9.15 22.42
CA SER A 96 35.12 -9.74 21.15
C SER A 96 33.96 -9.93 20.17
N THR A 97 34.26 -9.96 18.88
CA THR A 97 33.31 -10.19 17.78
C THR A 97 32.41 -11.42 17.99
N SER A 98 32.95 -12.54 18.48
CA SER A 98 32.17 -13.75 18.75
C SER A 98 31.12 -13.55 19.84
N VAL A 99 31.47 -12.82 20.90
CA VAL A 99 30.57 -12.48 22.00
C VAL A 99 29.46 -11.54 21.52
N PHE A 100 29.79 -10.53 20.69
CA PHE A 100 28.78 -9.69 20.08
C PHE A 100 27.79 -10.50 19.24
N LYS A 101 28.28 -11.44 18.42
CA LYS A 101 27.43 -12.33 17.62
C LYS A 101 26.46 -13.14 18.49
N ASP A 102 26.91 -13.66 19.63
CA ASP A 102 26.05 -14.41 20.54
C ASP A 102 25.04 -13.52 21.29
N ILE A 103 25.42 -12.29 21.66
CA ILE A 103 24.50 -11.28 22.21
C ILE A 103 23.42 -10.92 21.19
N PHE A 104 23.78 -10.70 19.93
CA PHE A 104 22.83 -10.40 18.86
C PHE A 104 21.85 -11.54 18.62
N LYS A 105 22.32 -12.80 18.58
CA LYS A 105 21.44 -13.98 18.49
C LYS A 105 20.48 -14.06 19.67
N LEU A 106 20.94 -13.75 20.88
CA LEU A 106 20.09 -13.72 22.07
C LEU A 106 18.99 -12.65 21.94
N PHE A 107 19.34 -11.42 21.53
CA PHE A 107 18.36 -10.35 21.31
C PHE A 107 17.35 -10.71 20.22
N LEU A 108 17.79 -11.23 19.08
CA LEU A 108 16.90 -11.71 18.02
C LEU A 108 15.94 -12.79 18.51
N GLY A 109 16.44 -13.74 19.31
CA GLY A 109 15.61 -14.77 19.94
C GLY A 109 14.53 -14.18 20.85
N LEU A 110 14.83 -13.10 21.59
CA LEU A 110 13.83 -12.41 22.40
C LEU A 110 12.82 -11.62 21.57
N PHE A 111 13.29 -10.95 20.50
CA PHE A 111 12.41 -10.18 19.62
C PHE A 111 11.46 -11.07 18.83
N ALA A 112 11.89 -12.27 18.45
CA ALA A 112 11.01 -13.28 17.84
C ALA A 112 9.83 -13.68 18.74
N GLU A 113 9.98 -13.59 20.06
CA GLU A 113 8.91 -13.88 21.02
C GLU A 113 8.07 -12.64 21.42
N LEU A 114 8.23 -11.50 20.73
CA LEU A 114 7.39 -10.31 20.95
C LEU A 114 6.00 -10.43 20.31
N ALA A 115 5.75 -11.46 19.49
CA ALA A 115 4.43 -11.69 18.90
C ALA A 115 3.37 -12.10 19.94
N ASP A 116 3.81 -12.67 21.07
CA ASP A 116 2.96 -13.06 22.18
C ASP A 116 2.86 -11.93 23.22
N THR A 117 1.87 -11.06 23.02
CA THR A 117 1.57 -9.94 23.93
C THR A 117 1.01 -10.38 25.28
N LYS A 118 0.57 -11.63 25.42
CA LYS A 118 0.02 -12.19 26.68
C LYS A 118 1.10 -12.78 27.56
N SER A 119 2.30 -12.98 27.02
CA SER A 119 3.45 -13.48 27.77
C SER A 119 3.77 -12.57 28.97
N ALA A 120 3.97 -13.16 30.15
CA ALA A 120 4.45 -12.45 31.34
C ALA A 120 5.83 -11.78 31.13
N TYR A 121 6.56 -12.17 30.09
CA TYR A 121 7.86 -11.63 29.71
C TYR A 121 7.78 -10.47 28.69
N PHE A 122 6.60 -10.18 28.14
CA PHE A 122 6.43 -9.22 27.05
C PHE A 122 6.99 -7.83 27.39
N SER A 123 6.61 -7.26 28.54
CA SER A 123 7.04 -5.92 28.96
C SER A 123 8.57 -5.80 29.09
N ARG A 124 9.23 -6.84 29.58
CA ARG A 124 10.68 -6.89 29.72
C ARG A 124 11.38 -7.01 28.37
N ARG A 125 10.83 -7.81 27.43
CA ARG A 125 11.37 -7.92 26.05
C ARG A 125 11.22 -6.61 25.29
N LEU A 126 10.09 -5.93 25.46
CA LEU A 126 9.86 -4.61 24.87
C LEU A 126 10.89 -3.59 25.38
N LYS A 127 11.15 -3.56 26.68
CA LYS A 127 12.17 -2.68 27.25
C LYS A 127 13.57 -2.94 26.69
N VAL A 128 13.93 -4.21 26.45
CA VAL A 128 15.20 -4.56 25.77
C VAL A 128 15.23 -4.00 24.35
N LEU A 129 14.15 -4.14 23.57
CA LEU A 129 14.05 -3.58 22.22
C LEU A 129 14.22 -2.05 22.22
N GLU A 130 13.54 -1.36 23.13
CA GLU A 130 13.60 0.10 23.28
C GLU A 130 15.02 0.58 23.62
N ILE A 131 15.72 -0.11 24.51
CA ILE A 131 17.12 0.23 24.85
C ILE A 131 18.04 -0.04 23.66
N VAL A 132 17.89 -1.18 22.96
CA VAL A 132 18.68 -1.50 21.77
C VAL A 132 18.50 -0.45 20.68
N ALA A 133 17.26 0.01 20.44
CA ALA A 133 16.97 1.10 19.51
C ALA A 133 17.65 2.41 19.95
N LYS A 134 17.51 2.80 21.22
CA LYS A 134 18.09 4.03 21.78
C LYS A 134 19.62 4.05 21.70
N LEU A 135 20.26 2.91 21.94
CA LEU A 135 21.71 2.78 21.91
C LEU A 135 22.30 2.70 20.52
N LYS A 136 21.46 2.59 19.47
CA LYS A 136 21.92 2.41 18.09
C LYS A 136 22.85 1.19 17.93
N PHE A 137 22.71 0.21 18.82
CA PHE A 137 23.67 -0.88 18.98
C PHE A 137 23.72 -1.83 17.78
N CYS A 138 22.65 -1.88 16.98
CA CYS A 138 22.59 -2.74 15.79
C CYS A 138 23.61 -2.37 14.71
N VAL A 139 24.17 -1.16 14.71
CA VAL A 139 25.21 -0.75 13.74
C VAL A 139 26.48 -1.61 13.90
N LEU A 140 26.80 -2.05 15.12
CA LEU A 140 27.94 -2.94 15.38
C LEU A 140 27.80 -4.32 14.70
N MET A 141 26.61 -4.68 14.19
CA MET A 141 26.46 -5.89 13.37
C MET A 141 27.28 -5.81 12.07
N PHE A 142 27.51 -4.61 11.53
CA PHE A 142 28.33 -4.40 10.35
C PHE A 142 29.82 -4.60 10.66
N ASP A 143 30.32 -3.97 11.73
CA ASP A 143 31.72 -4.08 12.15
C ASP A 143 32.12 -5.52 12.56
N THR A 144 31.13 -6.33 12.93
CA THR A 144 31.34 -7.71 13.40
C THR A 144 31.12 -8.78 12.33
N GLY A 145 30.81 -8.39 11.08
CA GLY A 145 30.55 -9.33 9.98
C GLY A 145 29.30 -10.20 10.20
N CYS A 146 28.27 -9.65 10.83
CA CYS A 146 27.02 -10.34 11.17
C CYS A 146 25.86 -9.95 10.23
N GLU A 147 26.14 -9.80 8.93
CA GLU A 147 25.13 -9.43 7.92
C GLU A 147 23.95 -10.42 7.87
N ASP A 148 24.21 -11.72 8.13
CA ASP A 148 23.18 -12.75 8.23
C ASP A 148 22.16 -12.47 9.35
N LEU A 149 22.62 -11.86 10.45
CA LEU A 149 21.77 -11.48 11.57
C LEU A 149 20.97 -10.20 11.29
N VAL A 150 21.50 -9.30 10.46
CA VAL A 150 20.79 -8.09 10.01
C VAL A 150 19.55 -8.48 9.21
N LEU A 151 19.72 -9.35 8.21
CA LEU A 151 18.59 -9.85 7.41
C LEU A 151 17.55 -10.55 8.29
N LYS A 152 18.01 -11.43 9.18
CA LYS A 152 17.14 -12.13 10.14
C LYS A 152 16.40 -11.17 11.08
N MET A 153 16.99 -10.02 11.41
CA MET A 153 16.33 -8.98 12.20
C MET A 153 15.12 -8.40 11.45
N PHE A 154 15.29 -8.07 10.17
CA PHE A 154 14.21 -7.52 9.34
C PHE A 154 13.07 -8.52 9.23
N GLU A 155 13.38 -9.76 8.85
CA GLU A 155 12.42 -10.86 8.77
C GLU A 155 11.66 -11.04 10.09
N THR A 156 12.38 -11.00 11.22
CA THR A 156 11.78 -11.13 12.55
C THR A 156 10.81 -9.99 12.82
N PHE A 157 11.20 -8.73 12.59
CA PHE A 157 10.34 -7.58 12.88
C PHE A 157 9.07 -7.57 12.02
N PHE A 158 9.19 -7.81 10.71
CA PHE A 158 8.02 -7.88 9.82
C PHE A 158 7.12 -9.09 10.14
N THR A 159 7.70 -10.21 10.58
CA THR A 159 6.93 -11.40 10.99
C THR A 159 6.24 -11.23 12.34
N VAL A 160 6.81 -10.46 13.25
CA VAL A 160 6.36 -10.34 14.64
C VAL A 160 5.38 -9.21 14.86
N VAL A 161 5.50 -8.10 14.12
CA VAL A 161 4.66 -6.92 14.34
C VAL A 161 3.17 -7.23 14.16
N ARG A 162 2.33 -6.75 15.08
CA ARG A 162 0.87 -6.94 15.09
C ARG A 162 0.16 -5.60 15.29
N GLU A 163 -1.11 -5.55 14.93
CA GLU A 163 -1.88 -4.29 15.01
C GLU A 163 -2.12 -3.79 16.44
N HIS A 164 -2.20 -4.71 17.41
CA HIS A 164 -2.43 -4.39 18.81
C HIS A 164 -1.14 -4.13 19.60
N HIS A 165 0.02 -4.11 18.93
CA HIS A 165 1.27 -3.75 19.59
C HIS A 165 1.29 -2.27 19.99
N PRO A 166 1.97 -1.93 21.10
CA PRO A 166 2.12 -0.54 21.50
C PRO A 166 2.95 0.25 20.48
N GLN A 167 2.67 1.54 20.33
CA GLN A 167 3.37 2.40 19.38
C GLN A 167 4.88 2.46 19.63
N SER A 168 5.34 2.32 20.90
CA SER A 168 6.77 2.32 21.22
C SER A 168 7.52 1.13 20.59
N LEU A 169 6.88 -0.05 20.51
CA LEU A 169 7.42 -1.22 19.81
C LEU A 169 7.59 -0.93 18.32
N PHE A 170 6.55 -0.37 17.70
CA PHE A 170 6.55 0.00 16.29
C PHE A 170 7.67 1.00 15.98
N SER A 171 7.76 2.09 16.75
CA SER A 171 8.80 3.12 16.59
C SER A 171 10.20 2.55 16.80
N SER A 172 10.38 1.62 17.74
CA SER A 172 11.69 0.97 17.98
C SER A 172 12.12 0.09 16.80
N MET A 173 11.21 -0.75 16.28
CA MET A 173 11.49 -1.58 15.10
C MET A 173 11.79 -0.72 13.88
N SER A 174 10.98 0.31 13.62
CA SER A 174 11.19 1.22 12.49
C SER A 174 12.51 1.97 12.61
N SER A 175 12.85 2.46 13.80
CA SER A 175 14.11 3.18 14.05
C SER A 175 15.33 2.28 13.85
N ILE A 176 15.25 1.02 14.27
CA ILE A 176 16.37 0.07 14.10
C ILE A 176 16.57 -0.23 12.61
N ILE A 177 15.50 -0.55 11.87
CA ILE A 177 15.59 -0.81 10.42
C ILE A 177 16.16 0.41 9.70
N ALA A 178 15.63 1.60 10.00
CA ALA A 178 16.07 2.84 9.35
C ALA A 178 17.55 3.15 9.62
N LEU A 179 18.01 2.94 10.86
CA LEU A 179 19.41 3.12 11.22
C LEU A 179 20.32 2.14 10.45
N ILE A 180 19.91 0.87 10.34
CA ILE A 180 20.66 -0.14 9.60
C ILE A 180 20.77 0.22 8.12
N LEU A 181 19.70 0.74 7.51
CA LEU A 181 19.71 1.18 6.12
C LEU A 181 20.61 2.41 5.90
N LYS A 182 20.69 3.31 6.89
CA LYS A 182 21.47 4.56 6.83
C LYS A 182 22.97 4.36 6.99
N GLU A 183 23.36 3.48 7.89
CA GLU A 183 24.76 3.28 8.27
C GLU A 183 25.40 2.08 7.56
N GLY A 184 24.58 1.22 6.95
CA GLY A 184 24.99 -0.08 6.43
C GLY A 184 24.97 -0.21 4.93
N ASN A 185 25.63 -1.26 4.44
CA ASN A 185 25.49 -1.70 3.05
C ASN A 185 24.18 -2.47 2.88
N VAL A 186 23.22 -1.83 2.22
CA VAL A 186 21.93 -2.44 1.90
C VAL A 186 22.12 -3.48 0.79
N SER A 187 21.74 -4.73 1.04
CA SER A 187 21.75 -5.79 0.02
C SER A 187 20.36 -6.01 -0.59
N HIS A 188 20.30 -6.63 -1.78
CA HIS A 188 19.03 -6.97 -2.44
C HIS A 188 18.10 -7.81 -1.55
N SER A 189 18.62 -8.65 -0.65
CA SER A 189 17.80 -9.42 0.29
C SER A 189 17.07 -8.54 1.30
N HIS A 190 17.70 -7.46 1.77
CA HIS A 190 17.06 -6.50 2.67
C HIS A 190 15.91 -5.77 1.97
N ILE A 191 16.15 -5.31 0.73
CA ILE A 191 15.14 -4.68 -0.11
C ILE A 191 13.98 -5.63 -0.36
N HIS A 192 14.28 -6.88 -0.71
CA HIS A 192 13.28 -7.91 -0.96
C HIS A 192 12.34 -8.07 0.24
N VAL A 193 12.86 -8.19 1.47
CA VAL A 193 12.03 -8.33 2.68
C VAL A 193 11.15 -7.09 2.91
N ILE A 194 11.67 -5.88 2.67
CA ILE A 194 10.89 -4.63 2.80
C ILE A 194 9.76 -4.59 1.77
N LEU A 195 10.07 -4.85 0.49
CA LEU A 195 9.09 -4.80 -0.60
C LEU A 195 8.05 -5.92 -0.48
N GLN A 196 8.45 -7.12 -0.05
CA GLN A 196 7.52 -8.21 0.24
C GLN A 196 6.56 -7.83 1.36
N SER A 197 7.06 -7.18 2.41
CA SER A 197 6.24 -6.75 3.55
C SER A 197 5.31 -5.58 3.23
N LEU A 198 5.58 -4.84 2.15
CA LEU A 198 4.73 -3.75 1.66
C LEU A 198 3.40 -4.27 1.09
N LEU A 199 3.42 -5.46 0.47
CA LEU A 199 2.27 -6.08 -0.19
C LEU A 199 1.15 -6.38 0.83
N LYS A 200 -0.06 -5.88 0.52
CA LYS A 200 -1.26 -6.01 1.38
C LYS A 200 -2.07 -7.27 1.11
N GLU A 201 -1.82 -7.95 0.01
CA GLU A 201 -2.53 -9.15 -0.43
C GLU A 201 -1.54 -10.28 -0.71
N GLY A 202 -1.90 -11.53 -0.37
CA GLY A 202 -1.05 -12.71 -0.55
C GLY A 202 -0.89 -13.56 0.71
N LYS A 203 -0.22 -14.71 0.57
CA LYS A 203 0.10 -15.58 1.71
C LYS A 203 1.09 -14.86 2.63
N GLY A 204 0.67 -14.56 3.86
CA GLY A 204 1.52 -13.88 4.86
C GLY A 204 1.36 -12.36 4.91
N ALA A 205 0.45 -11.77 4.12
CA ALA A 205 0.18 -10.33 4.18
C ALA A 205 -0.33 -9.91 5.57
N SER A 206 0.32 -8.89 6.14
CA SER A 206 0.01 -8.36 7.46
C SER A 206 -0.13 -6.84 7.37
N PRO A 207 -1.30 -6.26 7.73
CA PRO A 207 -1.47 -4.80 7.73
C PRO A 207 -0.45 -4.09 8.63
N ALA A 208 -0.05 -4.72 9.75
CA ALA A 208 0.97 -4.18 10.64
C ALA A 208 2.37 -4.18 10.01
N ALA A 209 2.72 -5.22 9.26
CA ALA A 209 3.98 -5.31 8.54
C ALA A 209 4.05 -4.30 7.39
N SER A 210 2.94 -4.15 6.64
CA SER A 210 2.81 -3.15 5.58
C SER A 210 2.95 -1.74 6.14
N ARG A 211 2.31 -1.41 7.28
CA ARG A 211 2.53 -0.12 7.95
C ARG A 211 3.99 0.10 8.36
N LEU A 212 4.67 -0.93 8.86
CA LEU A 212 6.09 -0.84 9.21
C LEU A 212 6.94 -0.60 7.96
N ALA A 213 6.66 -1.29 6.86
CA ALA A 213 7.38 -1.14 5.59
C ALA A 213 7.20 0.28 5.03
N VAL A 214 5.96 0.81 5.02
CA VAL A 214 5.66 2.19 4.64
C VAL A 214 6.46 3.19 5.49
N SER A 215 6.47 3.01 6.81
CA SER A 215 7.24 3.89 7.71
C SER A 215 8.74 3.81 7.46
N VAL A 216 9.27 2.65 7.08
CA VAL A 216 10.69 2.49 6.72
C VAL A 216 10.99 3.19 5.40
N ILE A 217 10.18 2.97 4.36
CA ILE A 217 10.36 3.58 3.03
C ILE A 217 10.32 5.11 3.13
N GLN A 218 9.38 5.66 3.89
CA GLN A 218 9.28 7.12 4.09
C GLN A 218 10.51 7.72 4.78
N ASN A 219 11.11 7.01 5.73
CA ASN A 219 12.25 7.49 6.51
C ASN A 219 13.61 7.23 5.85
N CYS A 220 13.63 6.34 4.85
CA CYS A 220 14.83 5.85 4.17
C CYS A 220 14.70 5.90 2.64
N ALA A 221 13.99 6.90 2.12
CA ALA A 221 13.73 7.00 0.68
C ALA A 221 15.05 7.11 -0.12
N GLU A 222 15.98 7.95 0.34
CA GLU A 222 17.26 8.20 -0.33
C GLU A 222 18.13 6.94 -0.41
N GLU A 223 18.17 6.14 0.66
CA GLU A 223 18.98 4.92 0.74
C GLU A 223 18.36 3.77 -0.08
N LEU A 224 17.04 3.79 -0.26
CA LEU A 224 16.29 2.75 -0.97
C LEU A 224 16.09 3.07 -2.45
N GLU A 225 16.16 4.34 -2.87
CA GLU A 225 15.75 4.82 -4.19
C GLU A 225 16.42 4.03 -5.32
N THR A 226 17.75 4.00 -5.35
CA THR A 226 18.50 3.34 -6.42
C THR A 226 18.08 1.88 -6.58
N TYR A 227 18.02 1.12 -5.48
CA TYR A 227 17.70 -0.31 -5.52
C TYR A 227 16.25 -0.58 -5.94
N VAL A 228 15.31 0.21 -5.43
CA VAL A 228 13.89 0.07 -5.77
C VAL A 228 13.67 0.44 -7.24
N CYS A 229 14.28 1.54 -7.71
CA CYS A 229 14.20 1.98 -9.09
C CYS A 229 14.83 0.98 -10.07
N GLU A 230 16.00 0.43 -9.75
CA GLU A 230 16.65 -0.62 -10.54
C GLU A 230 15.79 -1.88 -10.64
N PHE A 231 15.21 -2.34 -9.52
CA PHE A 231 14.31 -3.48 -9.52
C PHE A 231 13.07 -3.23 -10.38
N LEU A 232 12.39 -2.10 -10.19
CA LEU A 232 11.15 -1.76 -10.92
C LEU A 232 11.43 -1.57 -12.41
N ASN A 233 12.49 -0.85 -12.78
CA ASN A 233 12.86 -0.66 -14.19
C ASN A 233 13.26 -2.00 -14.84
N SER A 234 13.94 -2.89 -14.11
CA SER A 234 14.26 -4.23 -14.62
C SER A 234 12.98 -5.04 -14.89
N CYS A 235 11.97 -4.94 -14.01
CA CYS A 235 10.68 -5.58 -14.24
C CYS A 235 9.94 -5.02 -15.46
N ILE A 236 10.01 -3.71 -15.69
CA ILE A 236 9.35 -3.04 -16.82
C ILE A 236 10.05 -3.35 -18.16
N VAL A 237 11.38 -3.31 -18.19
CA VAL A 237 12.16 -3.41 -19.43
C VAL A 237 12.52 -4.86 -19.79
N ASN A 238 12.90 -5.67 -18.80
CA ASN A 238 13.38 -7.04 -19.03
C ASN A 238 12.95 -7.99 -17.89
N ARG A 239 11.64 -8.17 -17.78
CA ARG A 239 10.99 -8.99 -16.75
C ARG A 239 11.56 -10.40 -16.63
N ASP A 240 11.93 -11.02 -17.75
CA ASP A 240 12.38 -12.41 -17.77
C ASP A 240 13.76 -12.59 -17.14
N ALA A 241 14.61 -11.56 -17.16
CA ALA A 241 15.92 -11.56 -16.51
C ALA A 241 15.85 -11.38 -14.98
N VAL A 242 14.70 -10.97 -14.44
CA VAL A 242 14.53 -10.76 -12.99
C VAL A 242 14.36 -12.09 -12.28
N GLY A 243 15.30 -12.42 -11.40
CA GLY A 243 15.31 -13.67 -10.60
C GLY A 243 14.46 -13.65 -9.33
N SER A 244 13.80 -12.53 -9.02
CA SER A 244 12.94 -12.35 -7.84
C SER A 244 11.49 -12.74 -8.15
N ASP A 245 10.82 -13.45 -7.25
CA ASP A 245 9.38 -13.76 -7.33
C ASP A 245 8.50 -12.51 -7.17
N LEU A 246 9.01 -11.46 -6.53
CA LEU A 246 8.34 -10.15 -6.43
C LEU A 246 8.06 -9.51 -7.80
N LYS A 247 8.70 -9.96 -8.88
CA LYS A 247 8.43 -9.49 -10.26
C LYS A 247 7.00 -9.78 -10.73
N GLU A 248 6.29 -10.69 -10.06
CA GLU A 248 4.88 -10.94 -10.34
C GLU A 248 3.97 -9.85 -9.76
N PHE A 249 4.49 -9.06 -8.80
CA PHE A 249 3.76 -8.04 -8.05
C PHE A 249 4.35 -6.62 -8.19
N TYR A 250 5.19 -6.38 -9.20
CA TYR A 250 5.91 -5.10 -9.36
C TYR A 250 4.97 -3.90 -9.56
N HIS A 251 3.80 -4.07 -10.19
CA HIS A 251 2.79 -3.01 -10.30
C HIS A 251 2.19 -2.67 -8.93
N GLU A 252 1.89 -3.67 -8.10
CA GLU A 252 1.42 -3.49 -6.73
C GLU A 252 2.49 -2.82 -5.86
N ILE A 253 3.75 -3.24 -5.97
CA ILE A 253 4.88 -2.62 -5.28
C ILE A 253 5.04 -1.16 -5.72
N LEU A 254 5.05 -0.90 -7.02
CA LEU A 254 5.15 0.46 -7.57
C LEU A 254 4.02 1.34 -7.03
N PHE A 255 2.79 0.83 -7.01
CA PHE A 255 1.63 1.57 -6.49
C PHE A 255 1.76 1.93 -5.01
N GLU A 256 2.24 0.99 -4.20
CA GLU A 256 2.40 1.22 -2.76
C GLU A 256 3.58 2.16 -2.47
N VAL A 257 4.70 2.03 -3.19
CA VAL A 257 5.82 2.98 -3.11
C VAL A 257 5.38 4.37 -3.56
N PHE A 258 4.59 4.49 -4.64
CA PHE A 258 4.08 5.78 -5.11
C PHE A 258 3.20 6.48 -4.07
N GLN A 259 2.39 5.73 -3.31
CA GLN A 259 1.55 6.30 -2.27
C GLN A 259 2.35 6.83 -1.07
N CYS A 260 3.47 6.18 -0.70
CA CYS A 260 4.22 6.58 0.49
C CYS A 260 5.45 7.45 0.21
N ALA A 261 6.10 7.29 -0.95
CA ALA A 261 7.33 7.96 -1.34
C ALA A 261 7.38 8.19 -2.88
N PRO A 262 6.45 8.99 -3.45
CA PRO A 262 6.38 9.21 -4.90
C PRO A 262 7.66 9.81 -5.50
N GLN A 263 8.43 10.56 -4.72
CA GLN A 263 9.70 11.17 -5.14
C GLN A 263 10.75 10.13 -5.57
N MET A 264 10.68 8.89 -5.06
CA MET A 264 11.58 7.83 -5.49
C MET A 264 11.29 7.41 -6.94
N LEU A 265 10.08 7.61 -7.44
CA LEU A 265 9.62 7.01 -8.69
C LEU A 265 9.63 7.99 -9.88
N LEU A 266 10.20 9.20 -9.72
CA LEU A 266 10.23 10.22 -10.77
C LEU A 266 10.79 9.69 -12.10
N VAL A 267 11.80 8.81 -12.03
CA VAL A 267 12.43 8.19 -13.21
C VAL A 267 11.75 6.89 -13.66
N VAL A 268 10.99 6.22 -12.78
CA VAL A 268 10.33 4.93 -13.06
C VAL A 268 8.96 5.16 -13.71
N ILE A 269 8.17 6.13 -13.24
CA ILE A 269 6.83 6.39 -13.80
C ILE A 269 6.86 6.60 -15.33
N PRO A 270 7.78 7.40 -15.91
CA PRO A 270 7.85 7.57 -17.36
C PRO A 270 8.11 6.27 -18.14
N THR A 271 8.83 5.29 -17.56
CA THR A 271 9.21 4.05 -18.25
C THR A 271 8.01 3.12 -18.47
N LEU A 272 6.92 3.30 -17.72
CA LEU A 272 5.63 2.62 -17.94
C LEU A 272 5.06 2.84 -19.35
N SER A 273 5.49 3.91 -20.05
CA SER A 273 5.13 4.13 -21.46
C SER A 273 5.56 2.96 -22.36
N GLN A 274 6.64 2.26 -22.02
CA GLN A 274 7.11 1.09 -22.76
C GLN A 274 6.10 -0.05 -22.71
N GLU A 275 5.46 -0.27 -21.57
CA GLU A 275 4.44 -1.31 -21.41
C GLU A 275 3.15 -0.97 -22.17
N LEU A 276 2.80 0.32 -22.26
CA LEU A 276 1.69 0.79 -23.11
C LEU A 276 1.95 0.59 -24.59
N LEU A 277 3.22 0.52 -25.01
CA LEU A 277 3.65 0.38 -26.39
C LEU A 277 4.12 -1.04 -26.75
N ALA A 278 4.11 -1.97 -25.79
CA ALA A 278 4.55 -3.35 -25.99
C ALA A 278 3.73 -4.06 -27.08
N ASP A 279 4.33 -4.97 -27.83
CA ASP A 279 3.64 -5.73 -28.89
C ASP A 279 2.56 -6.67 -28.31
N GLN A 280 2.79 -7.15 -27.09
CA GLN A 280 2.01 -8.15 -26.38
C GLN A 280 0.77 -7.49 -25.80
N VAL A 281 -0.39 -7.95 -26.27
CA VAL A 281 -1.70 -7.39 -25.89
C VAL A 281 -1.92 -7.48 -24.38
N ASP A 282 -1.55 -8.59 -23.75
CA ASP A 282 -1.74 -8.79 -22.30
C ASP A 282 -0.90 -7.82 -21.46
N VAL A 283 0.30 -7.48 -21.91
CA VAL A 283 1.16 -6.47 -21.27
C VAL A 283 0.47 -5.10 -21.34
N ARG A 284 -0.02 -4.70 -22.53
CA ARG A 284 -0.75 -3.44 -22.69
C ARG A 284 -2.02 -3.37 -21.85
N ILE A 285 -2.78 -4.46 -21.75
CA ILE A 285 -3.99 -4.53 -20.90
C ILE A 285 -3.62 -4.29 -19.43
N LYS A 286 -2.58 -4.94 -18.92
CA LYS A 286 -2.10 -4.76 -17.54
C LYS A 286 -1.64 -3.32 -17.31
N ALA A 287 -0.82 -2.79 -18.21
CA ALA A 287 -0.31 -1.42 -18.15
C ALA A 287 -1.44 -0.37 -18.13
N VAL A 288 -2.44 -0.51 -19.01
CA VAL A 288 -3.58 0.41 -19.07
C VAL A 288 -4.39 0.41 -17.76
N LYS A 289 -4.66 -0.76 -17.19
CA LYS A 289 -5.37 -0.86 -15.91
C LYS A 289 -4.56 -0.25 -14.78
N PHE A 290 -3.27 -0.55 -14.73
CA PHE A 290 -2.36 -0.04 -13.72
C PHE A 290 -2.20 1.49 -13.78
N ILE A 291 -1.84 2.03 -14.94
CA ILE A 291 -1.66 3.47 -15.16
C ILE A 291 -2.99 4.21 -14.97
N GLY A 292 -4.11 3.63 -15.42
CA GLY A 292 -5.43 4.19 -15.16
C GLY A 292 -5.74 4.33 -13.67
N ARG A 293 -5.35 3.34 -12.85
CA ARG A 293 -5.46 3.41 -11.38
C ARG A 293 -4.54 4.50 -10.81
N LEU A 294 -3.30 4.59 -11.29
CA LEU A 294 -2.32 5.60 -10.86
C LEU A 294 -2.80 7.03 -11.16
N LEU A 295 -3.28 7.27 -12.38
CA LEU A 295 -3.85 8.55 -12.82
C LEU A 295 -5.11 8.94 -12.03
N SER A 296 -5.84 7.96 -11.49
CA SER A 296 -7.06 8.15 -10.71
C SER A 296 -6.81 8.27 -9.20
N LEU A 297 -5.57 8.49 -8.77
CA LEU A 297 -5.25 8.72 -7.36
C LEU A 297 -5.67 10.14 -6.91
N PRO A 298 -6.57 10.27 -5.90
CA PRO A 298 -6.95 11.58 -5.38
C PRO A 298 -5.76 12.33 -4.78
N GLY A 299 -5.67 13.64 -5.02
CA GLY A 299 -4.61 14.50 -4.49
C GLY A 299 -3.28 14.44 -5.24
N HIS A 300 -3.12 13.50 -6.18
CA HIS A 300 -1.93 13.41 -7.04
C HIS A 300 -2.25 13.95 -8.44
N HIS A 301 -1.43 14.88 -8.93
CA HIS A 301 -1.54 15.47 -10.27
C HIS A 301 -0.75 14.68 -11.32
N VAL A 302 -0.88 13.35 -11.30
CA VAL A 302 -0.04 12.43 -12.11
C VAL A 302 -0.15 12.73 -13.61
N ALA A 303 -1.35 13.05 -14.09
CA ALA A 303 -1.58 13.36 -15.50
C ALA A 303 -0.87 14.65 -15.94
N GLN A 304 -0.78 15.63 -15.04
CA GLN A 304 -0.08 16.90 -15.28
C GLN A 304 1.43 16.72 -15.15
N GLU A 305 1.89 16.02 -14.12
CA GLU A 305 3.30 15.78 -13.82
C GLU A 305 3.97 14.90 -14.90
N TYR A 306 3.28 13.83 -15.32
CA TYR A 306 3.77 12.87 -16.31
C TYR A 306 3.00 12.97 -17.63
N ARG A 307 2.99 14.18 -18.21
CA ARG A 307 2.17 14.50 -19.40
C ARG A 307 2.39 13.54 -20.58
N HIS A 308 3.64 13.14 -20.85
CA HIS A 308 3.93 12.20 -21.93
C HIS A 308 3.28 10.83 -21.69
N LEU A 309 3.40 10.28 -20.47
CA LEU A 309 2.76 9.03 -20.09
C LEU A 309 1.24 9.11 -20.24
N PHE A 310 0.66 10.23 -19.80
CA PHE A 310 -0.78 10.48 -19.93
C PHE A 310 -1.23 10.52 -21.40
N ILE A 311 -0.47 11.15 -22.30
CA ILE A 311 -0.75 11.15 -23.75
C ILE A 311 -0.70 9.73 -24.32
N GLU A 312 0.30 8.92 -23.95
CA GLU A 312 0.36 7.52 -24.41
C GLU A 312 -0.79 6.67 -23.87
N PHE A 313 -1.21 6.92 -22.63
CA PHE A 313 -2.39 6.31 -22.04
C PHE A 313 -3.67 6.69 -22.81
N THR A 314 -3.90 7.97 -23.12
CA THR A 314 -5.11 8.38 -23.87
C THR A 314 -5.12 7.80 -25.29
N LYS A 315 -3.96 7.64 -25.94
CA LYS A 315 -3.85 6.93 -27.22
C LYS A 315 -4.34 5.47 -27.13
N ARG A 316 -4.30 4.82 -25.96
CA ARG A 316 -4.82 3.44 -25.79
C ARG A 316 -6.34 3.33 -25.91
N PHE A 317 -7.08 4.43 -25.79
CA PHE A 317 -8.49 4.43 -26.22
C PHE A 317 -8.61 4.05 -27.69
N SER A 318 -7.59 4.30 -28.52
CA SER A 318 -7.49 3.92 -29.94
C SER A 318 -6.52 2.78 -30.22
N ASP A 319 -6.25 1.91 -29.24
CA ASP A 319 -5.39 0.74 -29.45
C ASP A 319 -5.97 -0.18 -30.54
N LYS A 320 -5.07 -0.88 -31.26
CA LYS A 320 -5.44 -1.88 -32.26
C LYS A 320 -6.30 -3.00 -31.66
N SER A 321 -6.02 -3.42 -30.43
CA SER A 321 -6.76 -4.46 -29.72
C SER A 321 -8.01 -3.89 -29.05
N ALA A 322 -9.17 -4.48 -29.31
CA ALA A 322 -10.42 -4.12 -28.65
C ALA A 322 -10.36 -4.32 -27.12
N GLU A 323 -9.63 -5.33 -26.64
CA GLU A 323 -9.47 -5.60 -25.21
C GLU A 323 -8.70 -4.48 -24.49
N VAL A 324 -7.71 -3.88 -25.15
CA VAL A 324 -6.96 -2.73 -24.60
C VAL A 324 -7.86 -1.50 -24.56
N ARG A 325 -8.66 -1.26 -25.62
CA ARG A 325 -9.64 -0.16 -25.64
C ARG A 325 -10.68 -0.29 -24.53
N LEU A 326 -11.19 -1.50 -24.30
CA LEU A 326 -12.09 -1.80 -23.18
C LEU A 326 -11.44 -1.50 -21.82
N GLY A 327 -10.17 -1.89 -21.66
CA GLY A 327 -9.37 -1.55 -20.49
C GLY A 327 -9.28 -0.04 -20.26
N ALA A 328 -8.97 0.73 -21.31
CA ALA A 328 -8.82 2.18 -21.20
C ALA A 328 -10.14 2.88 -20.83
N ILE A 329 -11.25 2.47 -21.46
CA ILE A 329 -12.59 2.98 -21.16
C ILE A 329 -12.98 2.71 -19.70
N SER A 330 -12.61 1.55 -19.14
CA SER A 330 -12.95 1.20 -17.75
C SER A 330 -12.31 2.15 -16.72
N CYS A 331 -11.19 2.77 -17.05
CA CYS A 331 -10.49 3.72 -16.18
C CYS A 331 -11.08 5.15 -16.24
N ALA A 332 -11.83 5.49 -17.30
CA ALA A 332 -12.27 6.86 -17.57
C ALA A 332 -13.14 7.45 -16.44
N LYS A 333 -14.04 6.63 -15.87
CA LYS A 333 -14.93 7.07 -14.78
C LYS A 333 -14.13 7.45 -13.53
N ALA A 334 -13.24 6.58 -13.08
CA ALA A 334 -12.44 6.82 -11.88
C ALA A 334 -11.59 8.09 -12.04
N PHE A 335 -10.97 8.25 -13.21
CA PHE A 335 -10.16 9.43 -13.53
C PHE A 335 -10.97 10.73 -13.54
N TYR A 336 -12.11 10.76 -14.26
CA TYR A 336 -12.94 11.96 -14.30
C TYR A 336 -13.42 12.38 -12.91
N MET A 337 -13.77 11.42 -12.05
CA MET A 337 -14.30 11.71 -10.73
C MET A 337 -13.27 12.32 -9.77
N THR A 338 -11.96 12.20 -10.02
CA THR A 338 -10.94 12.86 -9.18
C THR A 338 -10.83 14.35 -9.46
N ASN A 339 -11.03 14.77 -10.72
CA ASN A 339 -11.01 16.18 -11.11
C ASN A 339 -11.95 16.47 -12.29
N PRO A 340 -13.27 16.57 -12.08
CA PRO A 340 -14.25 16.73 -13.16
C PRO A 340 -14.06 17.98 -14.04
N SER A 341 -13.43 19.03 -13.49
CA SER A 341 -13.16 20.29 -14.17
C SER A 341 -11.75 20.38 -14.80
N GLY A 342 -10.93 19.34 -14.65
CA GLY A 342 -9.56 19.32 -15.17
C GLY A 342 -9.49 19.23 -16.70
N THR A 343 -8.47 19.87 -17.29
CA THR A 343 -8.17 19.78 -18.73
C THR A 343 -7.95 18.34 -19.18
N GLU A 344 -7.25 17.54 -18.38
CA GLU A 344 -6.96 16.14 -18.64
C GLU A 344 -8.23 15.30 -18.59
N SER A 345 -9.19 15.64 -17.71
CA SER A 345 -10.49 14.98 -17.65
C SER A 345 -11.27 15.20 -18.95
N LEU A 346 -11.24 16.41 -19.51
CA LEU A 346 -11.85 16.68 -20.82
C LEU A 346 -11.18 15.90 -21.95
N GLU A 347 -9.85 15.74 -21.92
CA GLU A 347 -9.13 14.90 -22.89
C GLU A 347 -9.56 13.44 -22.82
N VAL A 348 -9.72 12.89 -21.60
CA VAL A 348 -10.23 11.52 -21.40
C VAL A 348 -11.68 11.39 -21.88
N LEU A 349 -12.52 12.40 -21.62
CA LEU A 349 -13.90 12.39 -22.12
C LEU A 349 -13.96 12.46 -23.65
N SER A 350 -13.09 13.24 -24.30
CA SER A 350 -12.99 13.29 -25.76
C SER A 350 -12.54 11.93 -26.33
N ALA A 351 -11.56 11.29 -25.69
CA ALA A 351 -11.13 9.94 -26.08
C ALA A 351 -12.23 8.90 -25.91
N LEU A 352 -13.02 8.99 -24.82
CA LEU A 352 -14.19 8.14 -24.57
C LEU A 352 -15.30 8.39 -25.61
N GLU A 353 -15.60 9.65 -25.93
CA GLU A 353 -16.62 10.03 -26.92
C GLU A 353 -16.30 9.40 -28.29
N GLY A 354 -15.02 9.44 -28.69
CA GLY A 354 -14.54 8.79 -29.90
C GLY A 354 -14.74 7.27 -29.93
N ARG A 355 -15.07 6.62 -28.81
CA ARG A 355 -15.38 5.18 -28.70
C ARG A 355 -16.85 4.83 -28.76
N LEU A 356 -17.73 5.82 -28.76
CA LEU A 356 -19.15 5.59 -29.04
C LEU A 356 -19.39 5.11 -30.49
N LEU A 357 -18.47 5.40 -31.41
CA LEU A 357 -18.52 4.98 -32.82
C LEU A 357 -17.49 3.88 -33.16
N ASP A 358 -16.97 3.14 -32.16
CA ASP A 358 -15.96 2.11 -32.38
C ASP A 358 -16.43 0.99 -33.34
N PHE A 359 -15.49 0.36 -34.03
CA PHE A 359 -15.78 -0.76 -34.93
C PHE A 359 -16.28 -2.01 -34.17
N ASP A 360 -15.79 -2.25 -32.96
CA ASP A 360 -16.18 -3.37 -32.10
C ASP A 360 -17.44 -3.01 -31.29
N ASP A 361 -18.47 -3.85 -31.35
CA ASP A 361 -19.75 -3.60 -30.67
C ASP A 361 -19.65 -3.68 -29.14
N ARG A 362 -18.69 -4.44 -28.60
CA ARG A 362 -18.42 -4.51 -27.16
C ARG A 362 -17.82 -3.20 -26.66
N VAL A 363 -16.90 -2.61 -27.44
CA VAL A 363 -16.30 -1.30 -27.13
C VAL A 363 -17.37 -0.20 -27.13
N ARG A 364 -18.23 -0.16 -28.16
CA ARG A 364 -19.36 0.79 -28.20
C ARG A 364 -20.30 0.62 -27.01
N THR A 365 -20.65 -0.62 -26.67
CA THR A 365 -21.50 -0.91 -25.51
C THR A 365 -20.88 -0.38 -24.23
N GLN A 366 -19.58 -0.66 -24.00
CA GLN A 366 -18.89 -0.21 -22.81
C GLN A 366 -18.74 1.32 -22.76
N ALA A 367 -18.49 1.97 -23.90
CA ALA A 367 -18.43 3.42 -23.99
C ALA A 367 -19.77 4.08 -23.59
N VAL A 368 -20.90 3.53 -24.05
CA VAL A 368 -22.24 3.99 -23.63
C VAL A 368 -22.44 3.82 -22.13
N PHE A 369 -22.04 2.67 -21.58
CA PHE A 369 -22.16 2.39 -20.15
C PHE A 369 -21.41 3.44 -19.33
N VAL A 370 -20.15 3.69 -19.65
CA VAL A 370 -19.31 4.65 -18.92
C VAL A 370 -19.80 6.08 -19.11
N ALA A 371 -20.20 6.47 -20.33
CA ALA A 371 -20.77 7.81 -20.59
C ALA A 371 -22.04 8.07 -19.77
N CYS A 372 -22.96 7.10 -19.72
CA CYS A 372 -24.19 7.20 -18.93
C CYS A 372 -23.89 7.26 -17.43
N ASP A 373 -22.98 6.41 -16.96
CA ASP A 373 -22.54 6.39 -15.56
C ASP A 373 -21.91 7.72 -15.11
N LEU A 374 -21.11 8.35 -15.98
CA LEU A 374 -20.52 9.66 -15.75
C LEU A 374 -21.60 10.75 -15.65
N ALA A 375 -22.57 10.75 -16.57
CA ALA A 375 -23.68 11.69 -16.51
C ALA A 375 -24.50 11.54 -15.23
N ARG A 376 -24.83 10.30 -14.83
CA ARG A 376 -25.58 10.05 -13.58
C ARG A 376 -24.84 10.58 -12.35
N ALA A 377 -23.52 10.41 -12.32
CA ALA A 377 -22.66 10.91 -11.25
C ALA A 377 -22.63 12.45 -11.20
N ASN A 378 -22.56 13.13 -12.35
CA ASN A 378 -22.56 14.60 -12.39
C ASN A 378 -23.31 15.18 -13.60
N LEU A 379 -24.65 15.19 -13.50
CA LEU A 379 -25.54 15.69 -14.55
C LEU A 379 -25.36 17.19 -14.87
N LYS A 380 -24.72 17.98 -13.98
CA LYS A 380 -24.49 19.41 -14.20
C LYS A 380 -23.23 19.69 -15.03
N SER A 381 -22.19 18.89 -14.88
CA SER A 381 -20.87 19.14 -15.47
C SER A 381 -20.50 18.20 -16.61
N VAL A 382 -21.30 17.17 -16.89
CA VAL A 382 -21.03 16.27 -18.01
C VAL A 382 -21.15 17.02 -19.34
N PRO A 383 -20.22 16.85 -20.30
CA PRO A 383 -20.34 17.45 -21.62
C PRO A 383 -21.60 16.99 -22.34
N ARG A 384 -22.31 17.94 -22.97
CA ARG A 384 -23.58 17.68 -23.66
C ARG A 384 -23.39 16.75 -24.85
N GLU A 385 -22.29 16.93 -25.58
CA GLU A 385 -21.88 16.14 -26.73
C GLU A 385 -21.75 14.66 -26.37
N LEU A 386 -21.17 14.34 -25.21
CA LEU A 386 -20.99 12.96 -24.75
C LEU A 386 -22.34 12.21 -24.64
N ILE A 387 -23.35 12.86 -24.04
CA ILE A 387 -24.68 12.25 -23.89
C ILE A 387 -25.46 12.24 -25.19
N SER A 388 -25.35 13.29 -25.99
CA SER A 388 -25.95 13.32 -27.33
C SER A 388 -25.44 12.15 -28.19
N ARG A 389 -24.11 11.95 -28.25
CA ARG A 389 -23.48 10.83 -28.98
C ARG A 389 -23.83 9.46 -28.40
N ALA A 390 -23.93 9.35 -27.07
CA ALA A 390 -24.39 8.10 -26.45
C ALA A 390 -25.84 7.80 -26.83
N THR A 391 -26.70 8.84 -26.91
CA THR A 391 -28.09 8.73 -27.32
C THR A 391 -28.23 8.29 -28.79
N GLU A 392 -27.32 8.70 -29.68
CA GLU A 392 -27.28 8.22 -31.07
C GLU A 392 -27.11 6.68 -31.15
N ARG A 393 -26.60 6.02 -30.11
CA ARG A 393 -26.49 4.54 -30.07
C ARG A 393 -27.82 3.82 -29.94
N LEU A 394 -28.93 4.52 -29.69
CA LEU A 394 -30.27 3.96 -29.85
C LEU A 394 -30.55 3.53 -31.29
N ARG A 395 -29.84 4.09 -32.29
CA ARG A 395 -29.96 3.71 -33.71
C ARG A 395 -28.78 2.88 -34.21
N ASP A 396 -28.07 2.23 -33.29
CA ASP A 396 -26.90 1.46 -33.65
C ASP A 396 -27.24 0.30 -34.61
N LYS A 397 -26.32 -0.02 -35.53
CA LYS A 397 -26.49 -1.14 -36.48
C LYS A 397 -26.71 -2.46 -35.76
N LYS A 398 -26.08 -2.67 -34.59
CA LYS A 398 -26.18 -3.91 -33.83
C LYS A 398 -27.29 -3.79 -32.78
N VAL A 399 -28.29 -4.66 -32.89
CA VAL A 399 -29.46 -4.69 -31.98
C VAL A 399 -29.06 -4.85 -30.51
N SER A 400 -28.02 -5.63 -30.20
CA SER A 400 -27.52 -5.79 -28.82
C SER A 400 -27.07 -4.45 -28.21
N VAL A 401 -26.39 -3.61 -29.00
CA VAL A 401 -25.95 -2.28 -28.58
C VAL A 401 -27.14 -1.36 -28.38
N ARG A 402 -28.13 -1.38 -29.29
CA ARG A 402 -29.37 -0.58 -29.15
C ARG A 402 -30.09 -0.88 -27.83
N LYS A 403 -30.28 -2.16 -27.50
CA LYS A 403 -30.94 -2.59 -26.25
C LYS A 403 -30.17 -2.12 -25.01
N LYS A 404 -28.84 -2.24 -25.05
CA LYS A 404 -27.96 -1.83 -23.95
C LYS A 404 -27.91 -0.31 -23.78
N ALA A 405 -27.94 0.43 -24.88
CA ALA A 405 -28.06 1.88 -24.86
C ALA A 405 -29.40 2.33 -24.29
N LEU A 406 -30.52 1.73 -24.72
CA LEU A 406 -31.84 2.03 -24.15
C LEU A 406 -31.86 1.85 -22.63
N GLN A 407 -31.38 0.71 -22.15
CA GLN A 407 -31.31 0.42 -20.71
C GLN A 407 -30.56 1.52 -19.95
N LYS A 408 -29.34 1.87 -20.37
CA LYS A 408 -28.51 2.84 -19.65
C LYS A 408 -29.01 4.28 -19.78
N LEU A 409 -29.58 4.65 -20.93
CA LEU A 409 -30.13 5.99 -21.15
C LEU A 409 -31.42 6.22 -20.38
N LEU A 410 -32.24 5.18 -20.19
CA LEU A 410 -33.39 5.24 -19.28
C LEU A 410 -32.94 5.52 -17.84
N GLU A 411 -31.89 4.85 -17.35
CA GLU A 411 -31.34 5.14 -16.01
C GLU A 411 -30.87 6.60 -15.88
N VAL A 412 -30.22 7.16 -16.91
CA VAL A 412 -29.81 8.57 -16.94
C VAL A 412 -31.03 9.48 -16.88
N TYR A 413 -32.05 9.19 -17.71
CA TYR A 413 -33.27 9.97 -17.79
C TYR A 413 -34.06 9.94 -16.47
N TRP A 414 -34.16 8.77 -15.83
CA TRP A 414 -34.75 8.61 -14.52
C TRP A 414 -34.06 9.46 -13.45
N ASP A 415 -32.73 9.37 -13.35
CA ASP A 415 -31.96 10.17 -12.38
C ASP A 415 -32.13 11.68 -12.66
N TYR A 416 -32.18 12.07 -13.94
CA TYR A 416 -32.45 13.44 -14.36
C TYR A 416 -33.84 13.92 -13.90
N CYS A 417 -34.90 13.17 -14.21
CA CYS A 417 -36.27 13.47 -13.80
C CYS A 417 -36.41 13.57 -12.28
N THR A 418 -35.84 12.62 -11.53
CA THR A 418 -35.85 12.64 -10.06
C THR A 418 -35.14 13.88 -9.51
N LYS A 419 -33.99 14.28 -10.09
CA LYS A 419 -33.28 15.49 -9.66
C LYS A 419 -34.00 16.78 -10.08
N CYS A 420 -34.76 16.79 -11.17
CA CYS A 420 -35.63 17.91 -11.55
C CYS A 420 -36.82 18.07 -10.59
N ALA A 421 -37.50 16.97 -10.27
CA ALA A 421 -38.57 16.94 -9.26
C ALA A 421 -38.08 17.46 -7.90
N GLY A 422 -36.88 17.05 -7.48
CA GLY A 422 -36.24 17.53 -6.26
C GLY A 422 -35.67 18.96 -6.33
N GLY A 423 -35.80 19.68 -7.45
CA GLY A 423 -35.27 21.04 -7.63
C GLY A 423 -33.74 21.15 -7.66
N ILE A 424 -33.03 20.03 -7.76
CA ILE A 424 -31.56 19.96 -7.74
C ILE A 424 -30.97 20.45 -9.08
N ILE A 425 -31.67 20.16 -10.18
CA ILE A 425 -31.29 20.49 -11.55
C ILE A 425 -32.48 21.13 -12.27
N THR A 426 -32.22 22.19 -13.02
CA THR A 426 -33.21 22.79 -13.91
C THR A 426 -33.45 21.91 -15.13
N PRO A 427 -34.69 21.77 -15.61
CA PRO A 427 -34.95 21.04 -16.83
C PRO A 427 -34.08 21.53 -18.00
N SER A 428 -33.62 20.61 -18.86
CA SER A 428 -32.65 20.89 -19.90
C SER A 428 -32.99 20.11 -21.15
N ASP A 429 -33.08 20.82 -22.27
CA ASP A 429 -33.42 20.27 -23.59
C ASP A 429 -32.52 19.09 -23.98
N HIS A 430 -31.25 19.10 -23.57
CA HIS A 430 -30.31 18.04 -23.94
C HIS A 430 -30.68 16.68 -23.31
N PHE A 431 -31.19 16.66 -22.08
CA PHE A 431 -31.61 15.42 -21.44
C PHE A 431 -32.98 14.99 -21.93
N GLU A 432 -33.86 15.93 -22.27
CA GLU A 432 -35.16 15.61 -22.89
C GLU A 432 -35.00 14.98 -24.28
N GLN A 433 -33.94 15.31 -25.03
CA GLN A 433 -33.63 14.63 -26.29
C GLN A 433 -33.41 13.12 -26.13
N ILE A 434 -33.03 12.62 -24.95
CA ILE A 434 -32.98 11.18 -24.69
C ILE A 434 -34.36 10.57 -24.91
N LEU A 435 -35.39 11.19 -24.33
CA LEU A 435 -36.77 10.75 -24.46
C LEU A 435 -37.24 10.77 -25.91
N CYS A 436 -36.96 11.87 -26.64
CA CYS A 436 -37.27 11.97 -28.07
C CYS A 436 -36.69 10.79 -28.84
N ARG A 437 -35.44 10.44 -28.59
CA ARG A 437 -34.73 9.39 -29.33
C ARG A 437 -35.22 7.99 -28.97
N ILE A 438 -35.68 7.78 -27.73
CA ILE A 438 -36.37 6.54 -27.32
C ILE A 438 -37.69 6.38 -28.08
N LEU A 439 -38.50 7.44 -28.19
CA LEU A 439 -39.76 7.42 -28.95
C LEU A 439 -39.54 7.09 -30.43
N MET A 440 -38.40 7.47 -31.00
CA MET A 440 -38.09 7.10 -32.38
C MET A 440 -37.84 5.61 -32.60
N LEU A 441 -37.64 4.82 -31.54
CA LEU A 441 -37.51 3.36 -31.64
C LEU A 441 -38.80 2.67 -32.09
N PHE A 442 -39.96 3.32 -31.96
CA PHE A 442 -41.24 2.80 -32.50
C PHE A 442 -41.19 2.53 -34.00
N HIS A 443 -40.29 3.21 -34.71
CA HIS A 443 -40.10 3.02 -36.15
C HIS A 443 -39.04 1.96 -36.48
N ASP A 444 -38.39 1.35 -35.48
CA ASP A 444 -37.40 0.28 -35.68
C ASP A 444 -38.09 -1.05 -36.00
N LYS A 445 -38.04 -1.43 -37.28
CA LYS A 445 -38.64 -2.67 -37.79
C LYS A 445 -37.78 -3.91 -37.55
N ASP A 446 -36.50 -3.73 -37.20
CA ASP A 446 -35.50 -4.80 -37.16
C ASP A 446 -35.42 -5.47 -35.77
N CYS A 447 -35.93 -4.81 -34.71
CA CYS A 447 -35.87 -5.31 -33.34
C CYS A 447 -37.25 -5.65 -32.77
N LYS A 448 -37.49 -6.93 -32.42
CA LYS A 448 -38.73 -7.36 -31.76
C LYS A 448 -39.01 -6.62 -30.45
N ALA A 449 -37.98 -6.23 -29.72
CA ALA A 449 -38.13 -5.51 -28.44
C ALA A 449 -38.62 -4.07 -28.61
N PHE A 450 -38.51 -3.49 -29.82
CA PHE A 450 -38.94 -2.12 -30.12
C PHE A 450 -40.25 -2.09 -30.92
N ARG A 451 -40.95 -3.23 -31.01
CA ARG A 451 -42.30 -3.28 -31.59
C ARG A 451 -43.27 -2.42 -30.77
N PRO A 452 -44.33 -1.87 -31.38
CA PRO A 452 -45.28 -0.99 -30.71
C PRO A 452 -45.79 -1.54 -29.38
N GLN A 453 -46.14 -2.83 -29.29
CA GLN A 453 -46.67 -3.42 -28.05
C GLN A 453 -45.68 -3.37 -26.87
N ASN A 454 -44.39 -3.58 -27.13
CA ASN A 454 -43.37 -3.54 -26.09
C ASN A 454 -42.99 -2.11 -25.73
N MET A 455 -43.03 -1.21 -26.70
CA MET A 455 -42.77 0.22 -26.48
C MET A 455 -43.94 0.92 -25.78
N GLU A 456 -45.18 0.43 -25.94
CA GLU A 456 -46.35 0.87 -25.16
C GLU A 456 -46.18 0.54 -23.67
N LEU A 457 -45.70 -0.67 -23.35
CA LEU A 457 -45.36 -1.04 -21.97
C LEU A 457 -44.25 -0.14 -21.40
N LEU A 458 -43.21 0.12 -22.20
CA LEU A 458 -42.15 1.05 -21.81
C LEU A 458 -42.73 2.44 -21.48
N LEU A 459 -43.56 3.01 -22.36
CA LEU A 459 -44.24 4.30 -22.17
C LEU A 459 -45.10 4.34 -20.90
N ALA A 460 -45.88 3.29 -20.66
CA ALA A 460 -46.85 3.26 -19.59
C ALA A 460 -46.21 3.05 -18.22
N GLU A 461 -45.19 2.19 -18.13
CA GLU A 461 -44.70 1.68 -16.85
C GLU A 461 -43.24 2.02 -16.54
N GLU A 462 -42.39 2.18 -17.56
CA GLU A 462 -40.93 2.25 -17.38
C GLU A 462 -40.30 3.59 -17.81
N MET A 463 -41.02 4.50 -18.46
CA MET A 463 -40.38 5.73 -18.98
C MET A 463 -40.03 6.77 -17.93
N PHE A 464 -40.81 6.85 -16.85
CA PHE A 464 -40.55 7.75 -15.73
C PHE A 464 -40.40 6.96 -14.44
N PRO A 465 -39.62 7.46 -13.45
CA PRO A 465 -39.58 6.85 -12.14
C PRO A 465 -40.98 6.80 -11.51
N ALA A 466 -41.31 5.68 -10.85
CA ALA A 466 -42.59 5.51 -10.19
C ALA A 466 -42.86 6.56 -9.09
N SER A 467 -41.79 7.16 -8.55
CA SER A 467 -41.87 8.21 -7.52
C SER A 467 -42.36 9.55 -8.03
N LEU A 468 -42.37 9.80 -9.34
CA LEU A 468 -42.83 11.09 -9.89
C LEU A 468 -44.36 11.18 -9.88
N SER A 469 -44.86 12.34 -9.47
CA SER A 469 -46.27 12.72 -9.58
C SER A 469 -46.68 12.90 -11.05
N VAL A 470 -48.00 12.89 -11.29
CA VAL A 470 -48.57 13.14 -12.63
C VAL A 470 -48.17 14.52 -13.15
N GLU A 471 -48.15 15.54 -12.28
CA GLU A 471 -47.77 16.90 -12.65
C GLU A 471 -46.31 16.97 -13.10
N GLU A 472 -45.39 16.33 -12.38
CA GLU A 472 -43.96 16.30 -12.73
C GLU A 472 -43.73 15.58 -14.07
N LYS A 473 -44.37 14.43 -14.27
CA LYS A 473 -44.32 13.72 -15.57
C LYS A 473 -44.85 14.60 -16.70
N THR A 474 -45.95 15.31 -16.46
CA THR A 474 -46.57 16.21 -17.45
C THR A 474 -45.63 17.34 -17.85
N ARG A 475 -44.88 17.92 -16.89
CA ARG A 475 -43.90 18.97 -17.19
C ARG A 475 -42.81 18.50 -18.15
N HIS A 476 -42.28 17.29 -17.95
CA HIS A 476 -41.29 16.71 -18.86
C HIS A 476 -41.88 16.45 -20.26
N TRP A 477 -43.12 15.94 -20.35
CA TRP A 477 -43.81 15.80 -21.65
C TRP A 477 -44.00 17.14 -22.36
N VAL A 478 -44.46 18.17 -21.65
CA VAL A 478 -44.65 19.51 -22.23
C VAL A 478 -43.31 20.06 -22.73
N LEU A 479 -42.25 19.92 -21.94
CA LEU A 479 -40.92 20.39 -22.33
C LEU A 479 -40.42 19.65 -23.58
N LEU A 480 -40.58 18.33 -23.63
CA LEU A 480 -40.24 17.50 -24.79
C LEU A 480 -40.91 18.02 -26.07
N PHE A 481 -42.25 18.17 -26.04
CA PHE A 481 -43.01 18.61 -27.21
C PHE A 481 -42.78 20.09 -27.55
N SER A 482 -42.31 20.90 -26.61
CA SER A 482 -41.92 22.29 -26.90
C SER A 482 -40.60 22.42 -27.66
N THR A 483 -39.75 21.38 -27.63
CA THR A 483 -38.46 21.34 -28.35
C THR A 483 -38.56 20.72 -29.75
N PHE A 484 -39.78 20.42 -30.22
CA PHE A 484 -40.06 19.70 -31.47
C PHE A 484 -40.72 20.57 -32.54
#